data_AF-A0AAX4JRP0-F1
#
_entry.id   AF-A0AAX4JRP0-F1
#
_cell.length_a   1.000
_cell.length_b   1.000
_cell.length_c   1.000
_cell.angle_alpha   90.00
_cell.angle_beta   90.00
_cell.angle_gamma   90.00
#
_symmetry.space_group_name_H-M   'P 1'
#
loop_
_entity.id
_entity.type
_entity.pdbx_description
1 polymer ?
#
loop_
_entity_poly.entity_id
_entity_poly.type
_entity_poly.pdbx_seq_one_letter_code
_entity_poly.pdbx_strand_id
1 'polypeptide(L)'
;MLPTSLVFFVSVIHTISISAAPIPTPGPVETGGGLKQATRDEIIARYSKSLKRALPSPTPPPREVHTGEPVYTLYYQGSGLIENDDNPGNQGFDPSPSTITISGTTPQNSAIKRCADHTASLQDEYFSFQLYYDQPSVGDGQWICTSYYNENTDTSYFNVKTPTAGPVFGYSVVN
;
A
#
# COMPACT_ATOMS: atom_id res chain seq x y z
N MET A 1 -44.21 10.02 -46.20
CA MET A 1 -44.75 8.79 -46.79
C MET A 1 -43.59 7.99 -47.36
N LEU A 2 -43.21 6.90 -46.71
CA LEU A 2 -42.42 5.76 -47.20
C LEU A 2 -42.49 4.66 -46.12
N PRO A 3 -42.42 3.37 -46.50
CA PRO A 3 -43.26 2.33 -45.92
C PRO A 3 -42.58 1.44 -44.88
N THR A 4 -43.45 0.85 -44.07
CA THR A 4 -43.29 -0.27 -43.16
C THR A 4 -42.85 -1.53 -43.90
N SER A 5 -41.80 -2.21 -43.39
CA SER A 5 -41.49 -3.60 -43.76
C SER A 5 -41.42 -4.45 -42.50
N LEU A 6 -42.38 -5.36 -42.39
CA LEU A 6 -42.50 -6.42 -41.38
C LEU A 6 -41.62 -7.60 -41.81
N VAL A 7 -40.75 -8.09 -40.94
CA VAL A 7 -39.99 -9.34 -41.17
C VAL A 7 -40.52 -10.41 -40.21
N PHE A 8 -41.10 -11.46 -40.78
CA PHE A 8 -41.51 -12.66 -40.07
C PHE A 8 -40.30 -13.58 -39.86
N PHE A 9 -40.02 -13.96 -38.60
CA PHE A 9 -39.10 -15.05 -38.30
C PHE A 9 -39.89 -16.33 -38.00
N VAL A 10 -39.68 -17.36 -38.82
CA VAL A 10 -40.16 -18.73 -38.60
C VAL A 10 -39.09 -19.47 -37.80
N SER A 11 -39.42 -19.88 -36.57
CA SER A 11 -38.52 -20.65 -35.70
C SER A 11 -38.81 -22.14 -35.88
N VAL A 12 -37.82 -22.89 -36.39
CA VAL A 12 -37.87 -24.35 -36.56
C VAL A 12 -37.41 -25.02 -35.26
N ILE A 13 -38.26 -25.84 -34.65
CA ILE A 13 -37.94 -26.63 -33.45
C ILE A 13 -37.36 -27.98 -33.92
N HIS A 14 -36.09 -28.24 -33.63
CA HIS A 14 -35.47 -29.56 -33.81
C HIS A 14 -35.58 -30.36 -32.51
N THR A 15 -36.33 -31.46 -32.55
CA THR A 15 -36.36 -32.50 -31.51
C THR A 15 -35.15 -33.43 -31.67
N ILE A 16 -34.25 -33.43 -30.69
CA ILE A 16 -33.15 -34.40 -30.59
C ILE A 16 -33.60 -35.53 -29.66
N SER A 17 -33.67 -36.75 -30.19
CA SER A 17 -33.94 -37.98 -29.44
C SER A 17 -32.60 -38.55 -28.95
N ILE A 18 -32.42 -38.68 -27.63
CA ILE A 18 -31.20 -39.23 -27.02
C ILE A 18 -31.49 -40.64 -26.53
N SER A 19 -30.84 -41.62 -27.16
CA SER A 19 -30.85 -43.03 -26.76
C SER A 19 -30.03 -43.24 -25.48
N ALA A 20 -30.63 -43.82 -24.44
CA ALA A 20 -29.94 -44.15 -23.20
C ALA A 20 -29.03 -45.38 -23.38
N ALA A 21 -27.73 -45.22 -23.15
CA ALA A 21 -26.80 -46.33 -23.00
C ALA A 21 -26.80 -46.84 -21.54
N PRO A 22 -26.56 -48.14 -21.28
CA PRO A 22 -26.51 -48.68 -19.93
C PRO A 22 -25.28 -48.17 -19.15
N ILE A 23 -25.51 -47.86 -17.87
CA ILE A 23 -24.53 -47.32 -16.91
C ILE A 23 -23.52 -48.43 -16.55
N PRO A 24 -22.20 -48.19 -16.67
CA PRO A 24 -21.19 -49.12 -16.15
C PRO A 24 -21.14 -49.08 -14.61
N THR A 25 -21.03 -50.28 -14.02
CA THR A 25 -20.88 -50.53 -12.59
C THR A 25 -19.62 -49.86 -12.03
N PRO A 26 -19.65 -49.21 -10.85
CA PRO A 26 -18.45 -48.65 -10.24
C PRO A 26 -17.49 -49.77 -9.80
N GLY A 27 -16.28 -49.77 -10.35
CA GLY A 27 -15.15 -50.52 -9.81
C GLY A 27 -14.61 -49.88 -8.52
N PRO A 28 -13.73 -50.56 -7.76
CA PRO A 28 -13.13 -50.02 -6.55
C PRO A 28 -12.25 -48.83 -6.93
N VAL A 29 -12.57 -47.65 -6.40
CA VAL A 29 -11.80 -46.42 -6.61
C VAL A 29 -10.51 -46.52 -5.80
N GLU A 30 -9.37 -46.56 -6.49
CA GLU A 30 -8.07 -46.30 -5.91
C GLU A 30 -8.03 -44.90 -5.27
N THR A 31 -7.59 -44.86 -4.02
CA THR A 31 -7.36 -43.69 -3.17
C THR A 31 -6.41 -42.67 -3.81
N GLY A 32 -6.97 -41.77 -4.63
CA GLY A 32 -6.39 -40.47 -4.94
C GLY A 32 -6.55 -39.51 -3.75
N GLY A 33 -5.50 -38.74 -3.46
CA GLY A 33 -5.31 -37.94 -2.24
C GLY A 33 -6.53 -37.15 -1.79
N GLY A 34 -7.17 -37.64 -0.72
CA GLY A 34 -8.29 -36.97 -0.08
C GLY A 34 -7.87 -35.63 0.50
N LEU A 35 -8.68 -34.60 0.22
CA LEU A 35 -8.71 -33.37 1.00
C LEU A 35 -8.92 -33.78 2.47
N LYS A 36 -7.86 -33.70 3.27
CA LYS A 36 -7.93 -33.97 4.71
C LYS A 36 -8.83 -32.91 5.34
N GLN A 37 -10.06 -33.29 5.66
CA GLN A 37 -10.91 -32.50 6.55
C GLN A 37 -10.18 -32.38 7.88
N ALA A 38 -9.88 -31.14 8.28
CA ALA A 38 -9.32 -30.88 9.60
C ALA A 38 -10.29 -31.39 10.66
N THR A 39 -9.82 -32.22 11.58
CA THR A 39 -10.66 -32.73 12.66
C THR A 39 -11.03 -31.59 13.61
N ARG A 40 -12.12 -31.76 14.36
CA ARG A 40 -12.57 -30.77 15.35
C ARG A 40 -11.44 -30.36 16.32
N ASP A 41 -10.60 -31.31 16.71
CA ASP A 41 -9.47 -31.06 17.61
C ASP A 41 -8.36 -30.26 16.93
N GLU A 42 -8.14 -30.48 15.63
CA GLU A 42 -7.21 -29.70 14.83
C GLU A 42 -7.68 -28.25 14.64
N ILE A 43 -8.99 -28.03 14.53
CA ILE A 43 -9.61 -26.71 14.49
C ILE A 43 -9.45 -25.99 15.84
N ILE A 44 -9.70 -26.67 16.96
CA ILE A 44 -9.54 -26.12 18.31
C ILE A 44 -8.07 -25.77 18.60
N ALA A 45 -7.13 -26.64 18.20
CA ALA A 45 -5.69 -26.40 18.35
C ALA A 45 -5.16 -25.24 17.47
N ARG A 46 -5.83 -24.94 16.35
CA ARG A 46 -5.55 -23.74 15.55
C ARG A 46 -6.14 -22.48 16.17
N TYR A 47 -7.26 -22.60 16.87
CA TYR A 47 -7.93 -21.47 17.54
C TYR A 47 -7.22 -21.04 18.84
N SER A 48 -6.51 -21.97 19.51
CA SER A 48 -5.70 -21.68 20.70
C SER A 48 -4.33 -21.08 20.38
N LYS A 49 -3.89 -21.14 19.12
CA LYS A 49 -2.74 -20.35 18.66
C LYS A 49 -3.21 -18.91 18.46
N SER A 50 -2.59 -17.98 19.18
CA SER A 50 -2.71 -16.55 18.90
C SER A 50 -2.57 -16.34 17.39
N LEU A 51 -3.68 -16.04 16.73
CA LEU A 51 -3.71 -15.70 15.33
C LEU A 51 -2.93 -14.41 15.22
N LYS A 52 -1.63 -14.52 14.92
CA LYS A 52 -0.86 -13.40 14.39
C LYS A 52 -1.60 -13.00 13.12
N ARG A 53 -2.45 -11.98 13.25
CA ARG A 53 -3.23 -11.43 12.15
C ARG A 53 -2.26 -11.25 11.00
N ALA A 54 -2.58 -11.83 9.84
CA ALA A 54 -1.80 -11.57 8.64
C ALA A 54 -1.69 -10.05 8.51
N LEU A 55 -0.46 -9.54 8.47
CA LEU A 55 -0.23 -8.12 8.27
C LEU A 55 -1.00 -7.71 7.02
N PRO A 56 -1.84 -6.67 7.08
CA PRO A 56 -2.47 -6.12 5.89
C PRO A 56 -1.38 -5.90 4.83
N SER A 57 -1.67 -6.25 3.57
CA SER A 57 -0.74 -6.00 2.47
C SER A 57 -0.33 -4.52 2.54
N PRO A 58 0.98 -4.20 2.52
CA PRO A 58 1.45 -2.83 2.64
C PRO A 58 0.83 -2.02 1.51
N THR A 59 0.06 -1.00 1.89
CA THR A 59 -0.52 -0.07 0.91
C THR A 59 0.65 0.65 0.24
N PRO A 60 0.76 0.64 -1.10
CA PRO A 60 1.83 1.37 -1.76
C PRO A 60 1.71 2.87 -1.44
N PRO A 61 2.84 3.57 -1.22
CA PRO A 61 2.82 5.01 -1.05
C PRO A 61 2.31 5.69 -2.35
N PRO A 62 1.58 6.81 -2.25
CA PRO A 62 1.22 7.59 -3.42
C PRO A 62 2.48 8.12 -4.12
N ARG A 63 2.48 8.10 -5.46
CA ARG A 63 3.61 8.66 -6.23
C ARG A 63 3.69 10.18 -6.09
N GLU A 64 2.54 10.84 -6.01
CA GLU A 64 2.39 12.28 -5.88
C GLU A 64 1.42 12.58 -4.74
N VAL A 65 1.68 13.65 -3.99
CA VAL A 65 0.82 14.12 -2.90
C VAL A 65 0.38 15.54 -3.24
N HIS A 66 -0.92 15.71 -3.48
CA HIS A 66 -1.51 17.01 -3.77
C HIS A 66 -2.07 17.63 -2.49
N THR A 67 -1.45 18.71 -2.01
CA THR A 67 -1.90 19.49 -0.84
C THR A 67 -2.34 20.90 -1.20
N GLY A 68 -2.44 21.18 -2.50
CA GLY A 68 -2.44 22.51 -3.09
C GLY A 68 -1.25 22.60 -4.04
N GLU A 69 -0.68 23.80 -4.16
CA GLU A 69 0.67 23.98 -4.68
C GLU A 69 1.63 24.14 -3.49
N PRO A 70 2.81 23.48 -3.49
CA PRO A 70 3.35 22.67 -4.58
C PRO A 70 2.93 21.19 -4.53
N VAL A 71 3.12 20.45 -5.63
CA VAL A 71 2.93 18.99 -5.69
C VAL A 71 4.23 18.28 -5.31
N TYR A 72 4.15 17.38 -4.33
CA TYR A 72 5.31 16.60 -3.88
C TYR A 72 5.35 15.22 -4.53
N THR A 73 6.49 14.87 -5.14
CA THR A 73 6.71 13.59 -5.83
C THR A 73 7.64 12.70 -5.01
N LEU A 74 7.27 11.42 -4.89
CA LEU A 74 8.07 10.39 -4.24
C LEU A 74 9.38 10.17 -5.02
N TYR A 75 10.53 10.33 -4.37
CA TYR A 75 11.85 10.03 -4.94
C TYR A 75 12.63 8.95 -4.16
N TYR A 76 12.24 8.69 -2.90
CA TYR A 76 12.87 7.66 -2.07
C TYR A 76 11.85 6.79 -1.35
N GLN A 77 12.09 5.48 -1.32
CA GLN A 77 11.37 4.52 -0.48
C GLN A 77 12.37 3.49 0.08
N GLY A 78 12.34 3.28 1.40
CA GLY A 78 13.29 2.39 2.06
C GLY A 78 12.94 2.03 3.49
N SER A 79 13.95 1.57 4.23
CA SER A 79 13.87 1.21 5.65
C SER A 79 15.27 1.21 6.27
N GLY A 80 15.39 1.52 7.56
CA GLY A 80 16.63 1.45 8.33
C GLY A 80 17.58 2.63 8.13
N LEU A 81 17.28 3.51 7.17
CA LEU A 81 18.07 4.68 6.82
C LEU A 81 17.15 5.90 6.74
N ILE A 82 17.55 6.99 7.40
CA ILE A 82 16.89 8.28 7.32
C ILE A 82 17.78 9.28 6.58
N GLU A 83 17.18 10.35 6.09
CA GLU A 83 17.90 11.44 5.44
C GLU A 83 18.80 12.14 6.47
N ASN A 84 20.02 12.46 6.05
CA ASN A 84 20.93 13.26 6.86
C ASN A 84 20.47 14.72 6.81
N ASP A 85 20.30 15.36 7.96
CA ASP A 85 19.92 16.77 8.01
C ASP A 85 20.99 17.71 7.40
N ASP A 86 22.24 17.26 7.23
CA ASP A 86 23.23 17.93 6.38
C ASP A 86 23.08 17.48 4.92
N ASN A 87 21.99 17.93 4.28
CA ASN A 87 21.67 17.68 2.87
C ASN A 87 21.40 19.00 2.12
N PRO A 88 21.41 19.02 0.77
CA PRO A 88 21.16 20.22 -0.03
C PRO A 88 19.83 20.93 0.27
N GLY A 89 18.82 20.16 0.72
CA GLY A 89 17.56 20.61 1.29
C GLY A 89 17.70 21.53 2.50
N ASN A 90 18.85 21.53 3.18
CA ASN A 90 19.12 22.28 4.41
C ASN A 90 20.45 23.05 4.41
N GLN A 91 21.23 23.02 3.32
CA GLN A 91 22.54 23.66 3.29
C GLN A 91 22.46 25.19 3.17
N GLY A 92 22.84 25.89 4.23
CA GLY A 92 23.14 27.33 4.18
C GLY A 92 21.94 28.27 4.26
N PHE A 93 20.74 27.75 4.55
CA PHE A 93 19.51 28.54 4.66
C PHE A 93 18.88 28.41 6.05
N ASP A 94 18.48 29.56 6.61
CA ASP A 94 17.45 29.66 7.64
C ASP A 94 16.15 29.81 6.83
N PRO A 95 15.13 28.96 7.04
CA PRO A 95 14.85 28.18 8.25
C PRO A 95 15.44 26.75 8.31
N SER A 96 15.75 26.31 9.54
CA SER A 96 16.17 24.94 9.87
C SER A 96 15.08 23.89 9.54
N PRO A 97 15.42 22.58 9.49
CA PRO A 97 14.43 21.53 9.24
C PRO A 97 13.32 21.56 10.29
N SER A 98 12.09 21.30 9.86
CA SER A 98 10.90 21.36 10.72
C SER A 98 10.32 19.97 10.90
N THR A 99 10.29 19.49 12.14
CA THR A 99 9.84 18.13 12.46
C THR A 99 8.53 18.10 13.22
N ILE A 100 7.62 17.21 12.81
CA ILE A 100 6.41 16.86 13.56
C ILE A 100 6.30 15.36 13.78
N THR A 101 5.60 14.99 14.86
CA THR A 101 5.24 13.61 15.15
C THR A 101 3.77 13.37 14.85
N ILE A 102 3.47 12.27 14.18
CA ILE A 102 2.11 11.81 13.86
C ILE A 102 1.91 10.44 14.54
N SER A 103 0.74 10.22 15.16
CA SER A 103 0.45 8.95 15.87
C SER A 103 0.65 7.75 14.94
N GLY A 104 1.31 6.68 15.41
CA GLY A 104 1.51 5.47 14.60
C GLY A 104 0.23 4.68 14.30
N THR A 105 -0.87 5.00 14.98
CA THR A 105 -2.20 4.49 14.60
C THR A 105 -2.73 5.12 13.30
N THR A 106 -2.10 6.20 12.82
CA THR A 106 -2.44 6.87 11.56
C THR A 106 -2.06 5.96 10.38
N PRO A 107 -2.98 5.70 9.43
CA PRO A 107 -2.65 4.95 8.22
C PRO A 107 -1.54 5.63 7.41
N GLN A 108 -0.66 4.85 6.79
CA GLN A 108 0.51 5.35 6.05
C GLN A 108 0.19 6.50 5.10
N ASN A 109 -0.79 6.33 4.20
CA ASN A 109 -1.10 7.36 3.20
C ASN A 109 -1.71 8.62 3.84
N SER A 110 -2.37 8.48 4.98
CA SER A 110 -2.84 9.63 5.78
C SER A 110 -1.70 10.34 6.49
N ALA A 111 -0.67 9.61 6.96
CA ALA A 111 0.54 10.19 7.53
C ALA A 111 1.35 10.95 6.47
N ILE A 112 1.49 10.37 5.26
CA ILE A 112 2.10 11.02 4.09
C ILE A 112 1.39 12.32 3.75
N LYS A 113 0.06 12.28 3.60
CA LYS A 113 -0.73 13.48 3.32
C LYS A 113 -0.56 14.56 4.41
N ARG A 114 -0.59 14.15 5.68
CA ARG A 114 -0.42 15.08 6.80
C ARG A 114 0.99 15.68 6.87
N CYS A 115 2.02 14.93 6.49
CA CYS A 115 3.38 15.43 6.39
C CYS A 115 3.48 16.48 5.27
N ALA A 116 2.97 16.18 4.08
CA ALA A 116 2.92 17.14 2.98
C ALA A 116 2.10 18.41 3.33
N ASP A 117 0.98 18.27 4.06
CA ASP A 117 0.17 19.40 4.52
C ASP A 117 0.96 20.28 5.49
N HIS A 118 1.74 19.68 6.38
CA HIS A 118 2.62 20.40 7.30
C HIS A 118 3.71 21.14 6.52
N THR A 119 4.43 20.45 5.65
CA THR A 119 5.50 21.03 4.81
C THR A 119 4.98 22.23 4.01
N ALA A 120 3.84 22.10 3.34
CA ALA A 120 3.23 23.19 2.56
C ALA A 120 2.70 24.35 3.42
N SER A 121 2.44 24.13 4.71
CA SER A 121 1.94 25.17 5.63
C SER A 121 3.04 26.04 6.24
N LEU A 122 4.31 25.61 6.13
CA LEU A 122 5.44 26.36 6.66
C LEU A 122 5.64 27.63 5.83
N GLN A 123 5.91 28.73 6.51
CA GLN A 123 6.32 29.97 5.87
C GLN A 123 7.69 29.74 5.22
N ASP A 124 7.97 30.43 4.11
CA ASP A 124 9.22 30.34 3.34
C ASP A 124 9.36 29.11 2.41
N GLU A 125 8.25 28.46 2.02
CA GLU A 125 8.18 27.46 0.93
C GLU A 125 9.12 26.26 1.09
N TYR A 126 8.80 25.34 2.01
CA TYR A 126 9.54 24.08 2.12
C TYR A 126 9.23 23.14 0.94
N PHE A 127 10.28 22.73 0.21
CA PHE A 127 10.12 21.99 -1.05
C PHE A 127 10.38 20.48 -0.96
N SER A 128 10.83 19.96 0.18
CA SER A 128 10.99 18.51 0.35
C SER A 128 10.68 18.06 1.78
N PHE A 129 10.38 16.78 1.94
CA PHE A 129 10.19 16.18 3.24
C PHE A 129 10.54 14.69 3.25
N GLN A 130 11.01 14.26 4.41
CA GLN A 130 11.11 12.86 4.79
C GLN A 130 9.93 12.49 5.70
N LEU A 131 9.40 11.27 5.52
CA LEU A 131 8.52 10.62 6.50
C LEU A 131 9.03 9.21 6.81
N TYR A 132 9.13 8.84 8.09
CA TYR A 132 9.37 7.46 8.48
C TYR A 132 8.54 7.01 9.67
N TYR A 133 8.26 5.72 9.76
CA TYR A 133 7.65 5.13 10.95
C TYR A 133 8.74 4.64 11.91
N ASP A 134 8.79 5.19 13.11
CA ASP A 134 9.65 4.76 14.20
C ASP A 134 8.93 3.72 15.04
N GLN A 135 9.38 2.46 14.95
CA GLN A 135 8.81 1.32 15.66
C GLN A 135 9.61 1.05 16.95
N PRO A 136 9.08 1.39 18.15
CA PRO A 136 9.71 1.03 19.40
C PRO A 136 9.60 -0.48 19.66
N SER A 137 10.47 -1.01 20.53
CA SER A 137 10.43 -2.42 20.96
C SER A 137 9.14 -2.79 21.70
N VAL A 138 8.48 -1.81 22.32
CA VAL A 138 7.23 -1.98 23.07
C VAL A 138 6.38 -0.72 22.86
N GLY A 139 5.07 -0.91 22.64
CA GLY A 139 4.11 0.18 22.46
C GLY A 139 3.75 0.44 21.00
N ASP A 140 2.88 1.42 20.81
CA ASP A 140 2.52 1.91 19.48
C ASP A 140 3.67 2.76 18.93
N GLY A 141 3.98 2.60 17.65
CA GLY A 141 5.00 3.42 16.99
C GLY A 141 4.50 4.82 16.69
N GLN A 142 5.34 5.58 16.01
CA GLN A 142 5.03 6.95 15.61
C GLN A 142 5.60 7.25 14.23
N TRP A 143 4.91 8.07 13.47
CA TRP A 143 5.42 8.62 12.23
C TRP A 143 6.20 9.90 12.54
N ILE A 144 7.42 9.99 12.06
CA ILE A 144 8.28 11.18 12.16
C ILE A 144 8.37 11.81 10.78
N CYS A 145 7.93 13.05 10.67
CA CYS A 145 7.96 13.85 9.46
C CYS A 145 8.96 14.98 9.64
N THR A 146 9.94 15.10 8.76
CA THR A 146 10.89 16.22 8.73
C THR A 146 10.79 16.92 7.39
N SER A 147 10.52 18.22 7.42
CA SER A 147 10.45 19.10 6.25
C SER A 147 11.79 19.80 6.05
N TYR A 148 12.26 19.88 4.81
CA TYR A 148 13.47 20.56 4.41
C TYR A 148 13.14 21.74 3.47
N TYR A 149 13.97 22.78 3.56
CA TYR A 149 13.75 24.04 2.88
C TYR A 149 13.84 23.88 1.36
N ASN A 150 14.97 23.39 0.83
CA ASN A 150 15.16 23.21 -0.62
C ASN A 150 14.63 21.86 -1.14
N GLU A 151 14.49 21.79 -2.47
CA GLU A 151 14.30 20.53 -3.19
C GLU A 151 15.51 19.62 -2.98
N ASN A 152 15.25 18.33 -2.82
CA ASN A 152 16.29 17.32 -2.85
C ASN A 152 15.74 16.03 -3.43
N THR A 153 16.40 15.50 -4.46
CA THR A 153 16.08 14.17 -5.02
C THR A 153 17.28 13.22 -4.95
N ASP A 154 18.39 13.63 -4.34
CA ASP A 154 19.56 12.78 -4.20
C ASP A 154 19.37 11.80 -3.05
N THR A 155 19.09 10.55 -3.42
CA THR A 155 18.92 9.45 -2.46
C THR A 155 20.18 9.10 -1.65
N SER A 156 21.36 9.61 -2.03
CA SER A 156 22.62 9.36 -1.32
C SER A 156 22.64 9.94 0.11
N TYR A 157 21.76 10.90 0.40
CA TYR A 157 21.60 11.50 1.72
C TYR A 157 20.80 10.62 2.69
N PHE A 158 20.10 9.57 2.23
CA PHE A 158 19.50 8.55 3.11
C PHE A 158 20.55 7.59 3.64
N ASN A 159 21.41 8.10 4.54
CA ASN A 159 22.61 7.39 5.02
C ASN A 159 22.74 7.36 6.55
N VAL A 160 21.82 7.98 7.30
CA VAL A 160 21.81 7.93 8.76
C VAL A 160 21.11 6.65 9.22
N LYS A 161 21.82 5.80 9.95
CA LYS A 161 21.30 4.50 10.38
C LYS A 161 20.31 4.65 11.53
N THR A 162 19.07 4.23 11.30
CA THR A 162 18.00 4.16 12.31
C THR A 162 17.27 2.84 12.16
N PRO A 163 17.69 1.76 12.86
CA PRO A 163 17.15 0.41 12.68
C PRO A 163 15.63 0.26 12.94
N THR A 164 15.05 1.18 13.71
CA THR A 164 13.62 1.23 14.02
C THR A 164 12.80 1.98 12.98
N ALA A 165 13.45 2.69 12.04
CA ALA A 165 12.79 3.47 11.00
C ALA A 165 12.34 2.55 9.86
N GLY A 166 11.04 2.33 9.72
CA GLY A 166 10.50 1.53 8.64
C GLY A 166 8.97 1.49 8.65
N PRO A 167 8.30 1.85 7.54
CA PRO A 167 8.87 2.30 6.26
C PRO A 167 9.40 3.74 6.30
N VAL A 168 10.26 4.10 5.33
CA VAL A 168 10.83 5.44 5.11
C VAL A 168 10.47 5.92 3.70
N PHE A 169 10.09 7.19 3.57
CA PHE A 169 9.76 7.85 2.32
C PHE A 169 10.42 9.22 2.22
N GLY A 170 10.87 9.59 1.03
CA GLY A 170 11.32 10.94 0.69
C GLY A 170 10.49 11.50 -0.46
N TYR A 171 10.01 12.72 -0.29
CA TYR A 171 9.23 13.46 -1.28
C TYR A 171 9.85 14.83 -1.53
N SER A 172 9.85 15.27 -2.79
CA SER A 172 10.33 16.59 -3.20
C SER A 172 9.42 17.15 -4.26
N VAL A 173 9.30 18.48 -4.31
CA VAL A 173 8.81 19.17 -5.50
C VAL A 173 9.76 18.84 -6.65
N VAL A 174 9.21 18.66 -7.85
CA VAL A 174 9.96 18.43 -9.09
C VAL A 174 9.57 19.55 -10.03
N ASN A 175 10.48 20.50 -10.22
CA ASN A 175 10.36 21.56 -11.21
C ASN A 175 10.71 21.09 -12.63
#